data_AF-A0A388SEZ9-F1
#
_entry.id   AF-A0A388SEZ9-F1
#
_cell.length_a   1.000
_cell.length_b   1.000
_cell.length_c   1.000
_cell.angle_alpha   90.00
_cell.angle_beta   90.00
_cell.angle_gamma   90.00
#
_symmetry.space_group_name_H-M   'P 1'
#
loop_
_entity.id
_entity.type
_entity.pdbx_description
1 polymer ?
#
loop_
_entity_poly.entity_id
_entity_poly.type
_entity_poly.pdbx_seq_one_letter_code
_entity_poly.pdbx_strand_id
1 'polypeptide(L)'
;MNFDTEKCNGCQYCRTCPFDVPRFRPGDHKIDKCTACMDRLEKAYPGCQPEALRFGNRDEMIAKAKARVEVLKAKGFSKAEVYGETEMGGLHVIYVCKHGHEAYGLPTNPQKKAVYDSHKLFRPLGGIAAAATVAGLALSWISARKYHRDDLTIDEAKKTWTPEQQAKADAELKAALEEKEEK
;
A
#
# COMPACT_ATOMS: atom_id res chain seq x y z
N MET A 1 -13.71 -10.35 9.91
CA MET A 1 -14.33 -9.77 8.70
C MET A 1 -14.83 -8.33 8.92
N ASN A 2 -14.18 -7.51 9.76
CA ASN A 2 -14.66 -6.16 10.10
C ASN A 2 -13.61 -5.08 9.73
N PHE A 3 -14.02 -3.83 9.64
CA PHE A 3 -13.13 -2.68 9.45
C PHE A 3 -13.53 -1.57 10.42
N ASP A 4 -12.57 -0.71 10.75
CA ASP A 4 -12.76 0.41 11.66
C ASP A 4 -12.79 1.70 10.85
N THR A 5 -13.97 2.32 10.77
CA THR A 5 -14.21 3.53 9.97
C THR A 5 -13.54 4.76 10.56
N GLU A 6 -13.23 4.79 11.86
CA GLU A 6 -12.51 5.91 12.48
C GLU A 6 -11.03 5.88 12.11
N LYS A 7 -10.44 4.68 12.03
CA LYS A 7 -9.04 4.49 11.61
C LYS A 7 -8.82 4.56 10.09
N CYS A 8 -9.89 4.53 9.30
CA CYS A 8 -9.80 4.57 7.85
C CYS A 8 -9.43 5.98 7.36
N ASN A 9 -8.27 6.10 6.71
CA ASN A 9 -7.77 7.34 6.10
C ASN A 9 -7.94 7.40 4.57
N GLY A 10 -8.68 6.46 3.98
CA GLY A 10 -8.94 6.46 2.53
C GLY A 10 -7.71 6.19 1.65
N CYS A 11 -6.64 5.58 2.16
CA CYS A 11 -5.41 5.31 1.38
C CYS A 11 -5.56 4.30 0.22
N GLN A 12 -6.71 3.63 0.13
CA GLN A 12 -7.05 2.67 -0.93
C GLN A 12 -6.18 1.43 -1.06
N TYR A 13 -5.26 1.18 -0.12
CA TYR A 13 -4.43 -0.02 -0.13
C TYR A 13 -5.26 -1.31 -0.11
N CYS A 14 -6.43 -1.29 0.52
CA CYS A 14 -7.37 -2.40 0.56
C CYS A 14 -7.94 -2.82 -0.82
N ARG A 15 -7.77 -2.03 -1.89
CA ARG A 15 -8.09 -2.46 -3.28
C ARG A 15 -7.29 -3.69 -3.73
N THR A 16 -6.25 -4.09 -3.00
CA THR A 16 -5.48 -5.30 -3.29
C THR A 16 -6.24 -6.60 -3.04
N CYS A 17 -7.47 -6.54 -2.51
CA CYS A 17 -8.33 -7.71 -2.32
C CYS A 17 -8.46 -8.50 -3.64
N PRO A 18 -8.17 -9.82 -3.66
CA PRO A 18 -8.27 -10.64 -4.87
C PRO A 18 -9.69 -10.71 -5.46
N PHE A 19 -10.69 -10.44 -4.63
CA PHE A 19 -12.11 -10.47 -4.98
C PHE A 19 -12.70 -9.09 -5.31
N ASP A 20 -11.88 -8.03 -5.29
CA ASP A 20 -12.33 -6.65 -5.53
C ASP A 20 -13.58 -6.26 -4.70
N VAL A 21 -13.60 -6.61 -3.41
CA VAL A 21 -14.78 -6.36 -2.55
C VAL A 21 -14.86 -4.92 -2.02
N PRO A 22 -13.77 -4.29 -1.55
CA PRO A 22 -13.83 -2.94 -1.00
C PRO A 22 -14.41 -1.91 -1.96
N ARG A 23 -15.35 -1.10 -1.49
CA ARG A 23 -15.87 0.08 -2.19
C ARG A 23 -15.59 1.33 -1.35
N PHE A 24 -15.54 2.49 -1.98
CA PHE A 24 -15.19 3.75 -1.32
C PHE A 24 -16.33 4.75 -1.47
N ARG A 25 -16.71 5.42 -0.38
CA ARG A 25 -17.76 6.44 -0.42
C ARG A 25 -17.25 7.69 -1.15
N PRO A 26 -18.07 8.33 -2.01
CA PRO A 26 -17.62 9.51 -2.77
C PRO A 26 -17.25 10.74 -1.93
N GLY A 27 -17.80 10.88 -0.72
CA GLY A 27 -17.60 12.06 0.13
C GLY A 27 -16.35 12.00 1.01
N ASP A 28 -16.23 10.98 1.86
CA ASP A 28 -15.13 10.85 2.83
C ASP A 28 -14.04 9.87 2.37
N HIS A 29 -14.22 9.24 1.20
CA HIS A 29 -13.33 8.23 0.65
C HIS A 29 -13.03 7.06 1.60
N LYS A 30 -13.89 6.86 2.61
CA LYS A 30 -13.76 5.73 3.53
C LYS A 30 -14.26 4.45 2.86
N ILE A 31 -13.66 3.34 3.26
CA ILE A 31 -14.05 2.01 2.79
C ILE A 31 -15.41 1.63 3.35
N ASP A 32 -16.23 0.99 2.52
CA ASP A 32 -17.35 0.16 2.93
C ASP A 32 -17.27 -1.22 2.27
N LYS A 33 -17.68 -2.24 3.02
CA LYS A 33 -17.82 -3.63 2.56
C LYS A 33 -18.76 -4.40 3.46
N CYS A 34 -19.16 -5.61 3.04
CA CYS A 34 -19.92 -6.52 3.89
C CYS A 34 -19.22 -6.75 5.24
N THR A 35 -19.97 -6.57 6.33
CA THR A 35 -19.57 -6.82 7.72
C THR A 35 -20.14 -8.13 8.25
N ALA A 36 -20.72 -8.98 7.41
CA ALA A 36 -21.38 -10.23 7.79
C ALA A 36 -22.48 -10.03 8.86
N CYS A 37 -23.10 -8.84 8.91
CA CYS A 37 -24.10 -8.47 9.91
C CYS A 37 -23.65 -8.77 11.35
N MET A 38 -22.38 -8.54 11.67
CA MET A 38 -21.81 -8.81 13.00
C MET A 38 -22.59 -8.15 14.14
N ASP A 39 -23.20 -6.99 13.88
CA ASP A 39 -24.09 -6.25 14.78
C ASP A 39 -25.42 -6.98 15.09
N ARG A 40 -25.82 -7.91 14.22
CA ARG A 40 -27.09 -8.66 14.30
C ARG A 40 -26.93 -10.13 14.64
N LEU A 41 -25.70 -10.65 14.71
CA LEU A 41 -25.47 -12.07 15.00
C LEU A 41 -26.11 -12.54 16.31
N GLU A 42 -26.26 -11.64 17.29
CA GLU A 42 -26.94 -11.92 18.56
C GLU A 42 -28.45 -11.69 18.52
N LYS A 43 -28.97 -10.91 17.56
CA LYS A 43 -30.34 -10.36 17.60
C LYS A 43 -31.29 -10.90 16.52
N ALA A 44 -30.80 -11.32 15.36
CA ALA A 44 -31.57 -12.09 14.36
C ALA A 44 -30.76 -12.37 13.10
N TYR A 45 -31.03 -13.53 12.49
CA TYR A 45 -30.58 -13.92 11.16
C TYR A 45 -30.89 -12.82 10.11
N PRO A 46 -29.91 -12.40 9.28
CA PRO A 46 -30.21 -11.58 8.12
C PRO A 46 -31.02 -12.41 7.12
N GLY A 47 -32.35 -12.27 7.19
CA GLY A 47 -33.31 -13.02 6.39
C GLY A 47 -33.14 -12.78 4.89
N CYS A 48 -33.04 -13.88 4.16
CA CYS A 48 -33.36 -13.96 2.74
C CYS A 48 -34.32 -15.14 2.54
N GLN A 49 -35.18 -15.05 1.52
CA GLN A 49 -36.17 -16.05 1.08
C GLN A 49 -35.57 -17.48 0.96
N PRO A 50 -36.38 -18.55 1.05
CA PRO A 50 -36.00 -19.77 1.76
C PRO A 50 -34.84 -20.52 1.09
N GLU A 51 -33.92 -21.02 1.92
CA GLU A 51 -32.83 -21.96 1.60
C GLU A 51 -31.62 -21.46 0.79
N ALA A 52 -31.67 -20.32 0.09
CA ALA A 52 -30.55 -19.90 -0.76
C ALA A 52 -29.32 -19.41 0.03
N LEU A 53 -29.56 -18.65 1.10
CA LEU A 53 -28.51 -18.20 2.01
C LEU A 53 -28.65 -18.96 3.32
N ARG A 54 -27.55 -19.58 3.75
CA ARG A 54 -27.41 -20.28 5.03
C ARG A 54 -26.27 -19.66 5.83
N PHE A 55 -26.50 -19.47 7.12
CA PHE A 55 -25.52 -18.96 8.07
C PHE A 55 -25.39 -19.94 9.24
N GLY A 56 -24.18 -20.14 9.75
CA GLY A 56 -23.89 -21.02 10.87
C GLY A 56 -22.40 -21.31 10.97
N ASN A 57 -22.04 -22.36 11.73
CA ASN A 57 -20.66 -22.79 11.86
C ASN A 57 -20.07 -23.18 10.50
N ARG A 58 -18.79 -22.83 10.29
CA ARG A 58 -18.12 -23.01 8.98
C ARG A 58 -18.18 -24.47 8.52
N ASP A 59 -17.85 -25.42 9.40
CA ASP A 59 -17.77 -26.84 9.05
C ASP A 59 -19.15 -27.41 8.68
N GLU A 60 -20.19 -26.99 9.40
CA GLU A 60 -21.58 -27.34 9.06
C GLU A 60 -22.00 -26.77 7.71
N MET A 61 -21.62 -25.52 7.41
CA MET A 61 -21.94 -24.89 6.14
C MET A 61 -21.22 -25.57 4.97
N ILE A 62 -19.96 -25.99 5.16
CA ILE A 62 -19.21 -26.76 4.15
C ILE A 62 -19.86 -28.13 3.92
N ALA A 63 -20.24 -28.84 4.98
CA ALA A 63 -20.94 -30.12 4.85
C ALA A 63 -22.26 -29.97 4.07
N LYS A 64 -23.06 -28.94 4.38
CA LYS A 64 -24.29 -28.60 3.65
C LYS A 64 -24.02 -28.23 2.19
N ALA A 65 -22.96 -27.47 1.93
CA ALA A 65 -22.55 -27.08 0.56
C ALA A 65 -22.16 -28.30 -0.28
N LYS A 66 -21.36 -29.23 0.28
CA LYS A 66 -20.98 -30.48 -0.39
C LYS A 66 -22.19 -31.36 -0.68
N ALA A 67 -23.07 -31.56 0.30
CA ALA A 67 -24.32 -32.30 0.09
C ALA A 67 -25.17 -31.69 -1.03
N ARG A 68 -25.22 -30.35 -1.11
CA ARG A 68 -25.93 -29.65 -2.18
C ARG A 68 -25.28 -29.85 -3.55
N VAL A 69 -23.95 -29.83 -3.63
CA VAL A 69 -23.22 -30.09 -4.88
C VAL A 69 -23.51 -31.49 -5.41
N GLU A 70 -23.53 -32.51 -4.56
CA GLU A 70 -23.85 -33.88 -4.99
C GLU A 70 -25.28 -33.99 -5.56
N VAL A 71 -26.24 -33.29 -4.96
CA VAL A 71 -27.60 -33.18 -5.52
C VAL A 71 -27.61 -32.49 -6.89
N LEU A 72 -26.75 -31.48 -7.10
CA LEU A 72 -26.66 -30.78 -8.39
C LEU A 72 -26.00 -31.64 -9.46
N LYS A 73 -24.95 -32.39 -9.11
CA LYS A 73 -24.31 -33.35 -10.01
C LYS A 73 -25.28 -34.45 -10.44
N ALA A 74 -26.08 -34.98 -9.51
CA ALA A 74 -27.13 -35.96 -9.81
C ALA A 74 -28.21 -35.42 -10.77
N LYS A 75 -28.42 -34.09 -10.80
CA LYS A 75 -29.34 -33.40 -11.73
C LYS A 75 -28.71 -33.06 -13.09
N GLY A 76 -27.47 -33.49 -13.35
CA GLY A 76 -26.78 -33.27 -14.62
C GLY A 76 -25.84 -32.05 -14.64
N PHE A 77 -25.63 -31.36 -13.52
CA PHE A 77 -24.67 -30.26 -13.44
C PHE A 77 -23.27 -30.80 -13.10
N SER A 78 -22.54 -31.27 -14.11
CA SER A 78 -21.22 -31.90 -13.95
C SER A 78 -20.15 -30.96 -13.37
N LYS A 79 -20.26 -29.66 -13.61
CA LYS A 79 -19.36 -28.62 -13.09
C LYS A 79 -19.78 -28.04 -11.73
N ALA A 80 -20.72 -28.67 -11.03
CA ALA A 80 -21.12 -28.17 -9.72
C ALA A 80 -19.99 -28.33 -8.70
N GLU A 81 -19.66 -27.25 -7.99
CA GLU A 81 -18.56 -27.23 -7.02
C GLU A 81 -18.85 -26.30 -5.82
N VAL A 82 -18.08 -26.50 -4.75
CA VAL A 82 -18.06 -25.60 -3.59
C VAL A 82 -16.86 -24.67 -3.74
N TYR A 83 -17.11 -23.37 -3.74
CA TYR A 83 -16.07 -22.35 -3.82
C TYR A 83 -15.92 -21.62 -2.48
N GLY A 84 -14.70 -21.50 -1.97
CA GLY A 84 -14.36 -20.88 -0.68
C GLY A 84 -13.97 -21.88 0.42
N GLU A 85 -13.91 -23.18 0.12
CA GLU A 85 -13.45 -24.19 1.08
C GLU A 85 -11.96 -24.08 1.35
N THR A 86 -11.15 -23.89 0.30
CA THR A 86 -9.68 -23.92 0.35
C THR A 86 -9.02 -22.60 -0.09
N GLU A 87 -9.77 -21.79 -0.84
CA GLU A 87 -9.34 -20.55 -1.44
C GLU A 87 -8.89 -19.56 -0.36
N MET A 88 -7.69 -18.99 -0.52
CA MET A 88 -7.07 -18.06 0.45
C MET A 88 -6.95 -18.62 1.87
N GLY A 89 -6.85 -19.95 2.03
CA GLY A 89 -6.81 -20.62 3.34
C GLY A 89 -8.20 -20.87 3.96
N GLY A 90 -9.26 -20.69 3.17
CA GLY A 90 -10.64 -20.91 3.57
C GLY A 90 -11.40 -19.61 3.78
N LEU A 91 -12.44 -19.39 2.97
CA LEU A 91 -13.33 -18.24 3.08
C LEU A 91 -14.42 -18.48 4.14
N HIS A 92 -14.95 -17.39 4.69
CA HIS A 92 -16.13 -17.39 5.56
C HIS A 92 -17.45 -17.23 4.81
N VAL A 93 -17.38 -16.85 3.53
CA VAL A 93 -18.52 -16.87 2.62
C VAL A 93 -18.19 -17.91 1.58
N ILE A 94 -18.95 -18.99 1.57
CA ILE A 94 -18.81 -20.10 0.63
C ILE A 94 -19.96 -20.08 -0.36
N TYR A 95 -19.68 -20.46 -1.60
CA TYR A 95 -20.67 -20.53 -2.68
C TYR A 95 -20.83 -21.96 -3.15
N VAL A 96 -22.06 -22.31 -3.50
CA VAL A 96 -22.35 -23.52 -4.29
C VAL A 96 -22.56 -23.09 -5.73
N CYS A 97 -21.54 -23.28 -6.55
CA CYS A 97 -21.52 -22.86 -7.94
C CYS A 97 -22.11 -23.96 -8.82
N LYS A 98 -23.26 -23.72 -9.44
CA LYS A 98 -23.95 -24.72 -10.28
C LYS A 98 -23.21 -25.00 -11.60
N HIS A 99 -22.55 -23.99 -12.16
CA HIS A 99 -21.90 -24.02 -13.47
C HIS A 99 -20.37 -23.85 -13.41
N GLY A 100 -19.75 -24.09 -12.24
CA GLY A 100 -18.36 -23.73 -11.96
C GLY A 100 -18.20 -22.27 -11.55
N HIS A 101 -17.16 -21.95 -10.80
CA HIS A 101 -16.88 -20.63 -10.23
C HIS A 101 -16.61 -19.57 -11.31
N GLU A 102 -16.08 -19.96 -12.47
CA GLU A 102 -15.79 -19.05 -13.58
C GLU A 102 -17.08 -18.48 -14.17
N ALA A 103 -18.16 -19.28 -14.20
CA ALA A 103 -19.47 -18.84 -14.67
C ALA A 103 -20.10 -17.75 -13.77
N TYR A 104 -19.64 -17.64 -12.51
CA TYR A 104 -20.05 -16.61 -11.56
C TYR A 104 -19.07 -15.44 -11.48
N GLY A 105 -18.03 -15.41 -12.33
CA GLY A 105 -17.01 -14.36 -12.31
C GLY A 105 -16.09 -14.41 -11.07
N LEU A 106 -16.04 -15.56 -10.39
CA LEU A 106 -15.16 -15.74 -9.24
C LEU A 106 -13.73 -16.06 -9.72
N PRO A 107 -12.69 -15.51 -9.08
CA PRO A 107 -11.32 -15.72 -9.51
C PRO A 107 -10.85 -17.17 -9.28
N THR A 108 -10.19 -17.77 -10.26
CA THR A 108 -9.53 -19.08 -10.09
C THR A 108 -8.25 -18.90 -9.27
N ASN A 109 -8.08 -19.68 -8.21
CA ASN A 109 -6.92 -19.64 -7.30
C ASN A 109 -6.54 -18.21 -6.85
N PRO A 110 -7.42 -17.51 -6.10
CA PRO A 110 -7.12 -16.18 -5.61
C PRO A 110 -5.90 -16.21 -4.70
N GLN A 111 -4.92 -15.34 -4.98
CA GLN A 111 -3.69 -15.19 -4.22
C GLN A 111 -3.51 -13.74 -3.77
N LYS A 112 -2.78 -13.54 -2.67
CA LYS A 112 -2.37 -12.20 -2.24
C LYS A 112 -1.53 -11.54 -3.36
N LYS A 113 -1.88 -10.33 -3.76
CA LYS A 113 -1.07 -9.57 -4.73
C LYS A 113 0.33 -9.33 -4.14
N ALA A 114 1.38 -9.50 -4.95
CA ALA A 114 2.78 -9.34 -4.50
C ALA A 114 3.07 -7.97 -3.87
N VAL A 115 2.41 -6.92 -4.37
CA VAL A 115 2.49 -5.56 -3.83
C VAL A 115 2.07 -5.49 -2.35
N TYR A 116 1.19 -6.38 -1.90
CA TYR A 116 0.71 -6.41 -0.52
C TYR A 116 1.84 -6.59 0.49
N ASP A 117 2.85 -7.41 0.19
CA ASP A 117 3.94 -7.73 1.11
C ASP A 117 5.15 -6.77 0.96
N SER A 118 5.12 -5.85 -0.01
CA SER A 118 6.22 -4.92 -0.29
C SER A 118 6.61 -4.04 0.92
N HIS A 119 5.64 -3.65 1.73
CA HIS A 119 5.87 -2.85 2.94
C HIS A 119 6.78 -3.54 3.96
N LYS A 120 6.85 -4.89 3.96
CA LYS A 120 7.75 -5.65 4.85
C LYS A 120 9.21 -5.45 4.50
N LEU A 121 9.51 -5.15 3.25
CA LEU A 121 10.86 -4.85 2.78
C LEU A 121 11.17 -3.35 2.91
N PHE A 122 10.26 -2.49 2.44
CA PHE A 122 10.51 -1.05 2.38
C PHE A 122 10.58 -0.38 3.76
N ARG A 123 9.82 -0.86 4.76
CA ARG A 123 9.84 -0.28 6.12
C ARG A 123 11.21 -0.41 6.81
N PRO A 124 11.81 -1.61 6.95
CA PRO A 124 13.12 -1.74 7.58
C PRO A 124 14.22 -1.08 6.75
N LEU A 125 14.18 -1.24 5.43
CA LEU A 125 15.17 -0.62 4.54
C LEU A 125 15.15 0.91 4.64
N GLY A 126 13.97 1.52 4.65
CA GLY A 126 13.80 2.95 4.84
C GLY A 126 14.34 3.43 6.20
N GLY A 127 14.13 2.65 7.26
CA GLY A 127 14.69 2.94 8.59
C GLY A 127 16.22 2.91 8.60
N ILE A 128 16.83 1.91 7.98
CA ILE A 128 18.30 1.78 7.87
C ILE A 128 18.86 2.95 7.04
N ALA A 129 18.25 3.25 5.90
CA ALA A 129 18.69 4.34 5.03
C ALA A 129 18.61 5.71 5.75
N ALA A 130 17.53 5.95 6.49
CA ALA A 130 17.37 7.17 7.29
C ALA A 130 18.46 7.27 8.36
N ALA A 131 18.72 6.20 9.12
CA ALA A 131 19.76 6.16 10.14
C ALA A 131 21.16 6.39 9.54
N ALA A 132 21.47 5.74 8.41
CA ALA A 132 22.73 5.91 7.71
C ALA A 132 22.92 7.36 7.21
N THR A 133 21.86 7.98 6.71
CA THR A 133 21.88 9.37 6.26
C THR A 133 22.17 10.32 7.43
N VAL A 134 21.48 10.14 8.56
CA VAL A 134 21.70 10.95 9.77
C VAL A 134 23.13 10.77 10.30
N ALA A 135 23.64 9.54 10.34
CA ALA A 135 25.00 9.26 10.77
C ALA A 135 26.04 9.91 9.83
N GLY A 136 25.83 9.79 8.51
CA GLY A 136 26.71 10.41 7.51
C GLY A 136 26.75 11.94 7.63
N LEU A 137 25.59 12.57 7.81
CA LEU A 137 25.51 14.02 8.03
C LEU A 137 26.17 14.44 9.35
N ALA A 138 25.97 13.68 10.42
CA ALA A 138 26.62 13.95 11.71
C ALA A 138 28.16 13.85 11.60
N LEU A 139 28.67 12.83 10.90
CA LEU A 139 30.10 12.66 10.64
C LEU A 139 30.66 13.81 9.79
N SER A 140 29.95 14.20 8.73
CA SER A 140 30.33 15.34 7.88
C SER A 140 30.36 16.65 8.66
N TRP A 141 29.42 16.86 9.58
CA TRP A 141 29.40 18.06 10.42
C TRP A 141 30.54 18.07 11.45
N ILE A 142 30.85 16.92 12.07
CA ILE A 142 31.97 16.78 12.99
C ILE A 142 33.31 17.02 12.28
N SER A 143 33.49 16.49 11.06
CA SER A 143 34.73 16.69 10.30
C SER A 143 34.89 18.14 9.83
N ALA A 144 33.80 18.78 9.39
CA ALA A 144 33.79 20.18 9.01
C ALA A 144 33.91 21.15 10.19
N ARG A 145 33.81 20.69 11.44
CA ARG A 145 33.84 21.55 12.64
C ARG A 145 35.19 22.24 12.87
N LYS A 146 36.28 21.68 12.34
CA LYS A 146 37.62 22.29 12.31
C LYS A 146 37.95 22.93 10.97
N TYR A 147 37.01 22.95 10.02
CA TYR A 147 37.19 23.65 8.76
C TYR A 147 37.07 25.15 9.02
N HIS A 148 38.20 25.76 9.37
CA HIS A 148 38.39 27.19 9.24
C HIS A 148 38.86 27.44 7.82
N ARG A 149 38.04 28.14 7.03
CA ARG A 149 38.50 28.74 5.79
C ARG A 149 39.28 29.98 6.21
N ASP A 150 40.57 30.02 5.91
CA ASP A 150 41.35 31.23 6.12
C ASP A 150 40.73 32.35 5.29
N ASP A 151 40.49 33.50 5.93
CA ASP A 151 40.09 34.73 5.24
C ASP A 151 41.29 35.25 4.46
N LEU A 152 41.47 34.72 3.24
CA LEU A 152 42.49 35.20 2.32
C LEU A 152 42.04 36.52 1.72
N THR A 153 42.93 37.50 1.71
CA THR A 153 42.72 38.70 0.90
C THR A 153 42.64 38.32 -0.58
N ILE A 154 41.90 39.09 -1.39
CA ILE A 154 41.76 38.82 -2.83
C ILE A 154 43.14 38.67 -3.50
N ASP A 155 44.14 39.43 -3.04
CA ASP A 155 45.50 39.39 -3.56
C ASP A 155 46.25 38.09 -3.21
N GLU A 156 45.97 37.48 -2.05
CA GLU A 156 46.53 36.19 -1.67
C GLU A 156 45.83 35.03 -2.40
N ALA A 157 44.51 35.12 -2.58
CA ALA A 157 43.75 34.13 -3.33
C ALA A 157 44.20 34.09 -4.80
N LYS A 158 44.40 35.27 -5.43
CA LYS A 158 44.87 35.40 -6.82
C LYS A 158 46.18 34.68 -7.10
N LYS A 159 47.09 34.54 -6.12
CA LYS A 159 48.37 33.79 -6.28
C LYS A 159 48.16 32.32 -6.62
N THR A 160 47.02 31.74 -6.26
CA THR A 160 46.69 30.33 -6.49
C THR A 160 45.85 30.09 -7.74
N TRP A 161 45.45 31.16 -8.44
CA TRP A 161 44.54 31.11 -9.57
C TRP A 161 45.26 31.01 -10.91
N THR A 162 44.59 30.44 -11.91
CA THR A 162 45.09 30.46 -13.29
C THR A 162 45.01 31.89 -13.87
N PRO A 163 45.82 32.22 -14.89
CA PRO A 163 45.81 33.56 -15.50
C PRO A 163 44.42 34.01 -16.00
N GLU A 164 43.61 33.07 -16.51
CA GLU A 164 42.24 33.34 -16.95
C GLU A 164 41.31 33.70 -15.78
N GLN A 165 41.47 33.02 -14.64
CA GLN A 165 40.70 33.29 -13.43
C GLN A 165 41.05 34.65 -12.82
N GLN A 166 42.33 35.03 -12.86
CA GLN A 166 42.78 36.36 -12.42
C GLN A 166 42.16 37.46 -13.30
N ALA A 167 42.27 37.34 -14.62
CA ALA A 167 41.72 38.31 -15.55
C ALA A 167 40.20 38.48 -15.39
N LYS A 168 39.47 37.39 -15.17
CA LYS A 168 38.02 37.43 -14.93
C LYS A 168 37.70 38.14 -13.61
N ALA A 169 38.41 37.83 -12.53
CA ALA A 169 38.19 38.45 -11.24
C ALA A 169 38.54 39.94 -11.23
N ASP A 170 39.59 40.34 -11.95
CA ASP A 170 39.96 41.76 -12.11
C ASP A 170 38.88 42.54 -12.88
N ALA A 171 38.31 41.94 -13.93
CA ALA A 171 37.21 42.52 -14.67
C ALA A 171 35.94 42.68 -13.81
N GLU A 172 35.59 41.65 -13.02
CA GLU A 172 34.44 41.68 -12.11
C GLU A 172 34.64 42.70 -10.97
N LEU A 173 35.84 42.79 -10.41
CA LEU A 173 36.17 43.79 -9.38
C LEU A 173 36.08 45.22 -9.92
N LYS A 174 36.60 45.45 -11.13
CA LYS A 174 36.52 46.76 -11.79
C LYS A 174 35.07 47.19 -12.01
N ALA A 175 34.23 46.30 -12.55
CA ALA A 175 32.81 46.59 -12.75
C ALA A 175 32.08 46.88 -11.42
N ALA A 176 32.40 46.14 -10.35
CA ALA A 176 31.81 46.36 -9.04
C ALA A 176 32.26 47.67 -8.35
N LEU A 177 33.46 48.17 -8.66
CA LEU A 177 33.95 49.47 -8.18
C LEU A 177 33.29 50.62 -8.94
N GLU A 178 33.15 50.49 -10.26
CA GLU A 178 32.44 51.46 -11.09
C GLU A 178 30.97 51.60 -10.63
N GLU A 179 30.27 50.49 -10.32
CA GLU A 179 28.90 50.53 -9.80
C GLU A 179 28.78 51.17 -8.40
N LYS A 180 29.85 51.14 -7.60
CA LYS A 180 29.90 51.79 -6.29
C LYS A 180 30.24 53.27 -6.36
N GLU A 181 30.97 53.71 -7.38
CA GLU A 181 31.25 55.13 -7.61
C GLU A 181 30.06 55.86 -8.25
N GLU A 182 29.16 55.12 -8.92
CA GLU A 182 27.90 55.66 -9.47
C GLU A 182 26.73 55.75 -8.45
N LYS A 183 26.87 55.20 -7.25
CA LYS A 183 25.86 55.24 -6.16
C LYS A 183 26.25 56.22 -5.06
#